data_AF-A0AAF0JAE0-F1
#
_entry.id   AF-A0AAF0JAE0-F1
#
_cell.length_a   1.000
_cell.length_b   1.000
_cell.length_c   1.000
_cell.angle_alpha   90.00
_cell.angle_beta   90.00
_cell.angle_gamma   90.00
#
_symmetry.space_group_name_H-M   'P 1'
#
loop_
_entity.id
_entity.type
_entity.pdbx_description
1 polymer ?
#
loop_
_entity_poly.entity_id
_entity_poly.type
_entity_poly.pdbx_seq_one_letter_code
_entity_poly.pdbx_strand_id
1 'polypeptide(L)'
;MFSLRKVVLVLGAALFAASLVAASASEETLGQRSGMMRRHADAGRLRARDAAADAALRDMYQEFVTKAKREGRQPLSLDDFKERYPKVVKRSQEENPFAQSSSSSGHGHATSTSSSSSSASASASGSSPGGDSDHSGEGTYYQPGMGACGKSSSSSDKIVAIAHSMFDQYSAGGNPNANKVCGKKIKATYQGKSTTVTVVDRCTGCSSNDLDFSPAAFKELASTSKGRLSGVKWSFVN
;
A
#
# COMPACT_ATOMS: atom_id res chain seq x y z
N MET A 1 -8.36 -79.79 -35.07
CA MET A 1 -9.13 -78.62 -35.53
C MET A 1 -8.95 -77.50 -34.51
N PHE A 2 -8.09 -76.51 -34.79
CA PHE A 2 -7.83 -75.40 -33.85
C PHE A 2 -8.99 -74.40 -33.86
N SER A 3 -9.46 -74.00 -32.67
CA SER A 3 -10.70 -73.23 -32.51
C SER A 3 -10.56 -71.78 -32.97
N LEU A 4 -11.22 -71.44 -34.08
CA LEU A 4 -11.32 -70.08 -34.65
C LEU A 4 -11.72 -69.01 -33.61
N ARG A 5 -12.46 -69.40 -32.56
CA ARG A 5 -12.93 -68.49 -31.51
C ARG A 5 -11.80 -67.82 -30.71
N LYS A 6 -10.60 -68.44 -30.63
CA LYS A 6 -9.45 -67.81 -29.94
C LYS A 6 -8.75 -66.73 -30.79
N VAL A 7 -8.78 -66.85 -32.11
CA VAL A 7 -8.11 -65.90 -33.02
C VAL A 7 -8.83 -64.55 -33.04
N VAL A 8 -10.16 -64.56 -33.11
CA VAL A 8 -11.00 -63.35 -33.13
C VAL A 8 -10.81 -62.50 -31.86
N LEU A 9 -10.66 -63.15 -30.69
CA LEU A 9 -10.60 -62.46 -29.40
C LEU A 9 -9.24 -61.75 -29.17
N VAL A 10 -8.15 -62.30 -29.69
CA VAL A 10 -6.80 -61.68 -29.61
C VAL A 10 -6.66 -60.51 -30.59
N LEU A 11 -7.20 -60.64 -31.81
CA LEU A 11 -7.20 -59.54 -32.80
C LEU A 11 -8.07 -58.35 -32.37
N GLY A 12 -9.22 -58.61 -31.73
CA GLY A 12 -10.09 -57.54 -31.22
C GLY A 12 -9.43 -56.68 -30.14
N ALA A 13 -8.67 -57.28 -29.22
CA ALA A 13 -7.98 -56.55 -28.16
C ALA A 13 -6.86 -55.63 -28.69
N ALA A 14 -6.10 -56.09 -29.70
CA ALA A 14 -5.03 -55.30 -30.32
C ALA A 14 -5.56 -54.06 -31.06
N LEU A 15 -6.69 -54.20 -31.78
CA LEU A 15 -7.33 -53.08 -32.48
C LEU A 15 -7.90 -52.03 -31.52
N PHE A 16 -8.43 -52.44 -30.37
CA PHE A 16 -8.95 -51.48 -29.37
C PHE A 16 -7.83 -50.69 -28.68
N ALA A 17 -6.70 -51.32 -28.39
CA ALA A 17 -5.54 -50.65 -27.79
C ALA A 17 -4.91 -49.60 -28.74
N ALA A 18 -4.82 -49.89 -30.03
CA ALA A 18 -4.27 -48.97 -31.03
C ALA A 18 -5.11 -47.68 -31.16
N SER A 19 -6.44 -47.78 -31.13
CA SER A 19 -7.34 -46.63 -31.19
C SER A 19 -7.24 -45.70 -29.97
N LEU A 20 -6.95 -46.25 -28.77
CA LEU A 20 -6.84 -45.45 -27.56
C LEU A 20 -5.59 -44.57 -27.54
N VAL A 21 -4.46 -45.09 -28.04
CA VAL A 21 -3.19 -44.33 -28.12
C VAL A 21 -3.31 -43.16 -29.10
N ALA A 22 -3.96 -43.38 -30.26
CA ALA A 22 -4.13 -42.34 -31.28
C ALA A 22 -4.92 -41.12 -30.78
N ALA A 23 -5.92 -41.31 -29.91
CA ALA A 23 -6.72 -40.21 -29.36
C ALA A 23 -5.88 -39.27 -28.47
N SER A 24 -4.99 -39.82 -27.64
CA SER A 24 -4.20 -39.03 -26.67
C SER A 24 -3.23 -38.02 -27.32
N ALA A 25 -2.67 -38.34 -28.49
CA ALA A 25 -1.72 -37.47 -29.18
C ALA A 25 -2.37 -36.20 -29.80
N SER A 26 -3.66 -36.27 -30.12
CA SER A 26 -4.40 -35.14 -30.71
C SER A 26 -4.66 -34.00 -29.73
N GLU A 27 -4.83 -34.29 -28.44
CA GLU A 27 -5.23 -33.28 -27.44
C GLU A 27 -4.07 -32.39 -26.99
N GLU A 28 -2.87 -32.97 -26.79
CA GLU A 28 -1.64 -32.25 -26.43
C GLU A 28 -1.30 -31.14 -27.43
N THR A 29 -1.44 -31.44 -28.73
CA THR A 29 -1.06 -30.56 -29.83
C THR A 29 -1.93 -29.29 -29.90
N LEU A 30 -3.22 -29.40 -29.52
CA LEU A 30 -4.15 -28.27 -29.50
C LEU A 30 -3.90 -27.35 -28.29
N GLY A 31 -3.55 -27.94 -27.14
CA GLY A 31 -3.16 -27.21 -25.93
C GLY A 31 -1.93 -26.33 -26.14
N GLN A 32 -0.88 -26.88 -26.75
CA GLN A 32 0.37 -26.14 -27.03
C GLN A 32 0.15 -24.95 -27.98
N ARG A 33 -0.66 -25.11 -29.06
CA ARG A 33 -1.02 -24.00 -29.96
C ARG A 33 -1.84 -22.91 -29.26
N SER A 34 -2.80 -23.28 -28.40
CA SER A 34 -3.57 -22.31 -27.61
C SER A 34 -2.68 -21.51 -26.65
N GLY A 35 -1.73 -22.19 -25.97
CA GLY A 35 -0.78 -21.55 -25.05
C GLY A 35 0.22 -20.60 -25.72
N MET A 36 0.59 -20.82 -26.99
CA MET A 36 1.46 -19.91 -27.74
C MET A 36 0.71 -18.63 -28.15
N MET A 37 -0.53 -18.74 -28.65
CA MET A 37 -1.34 -17.57 -29.02
C MET A 37 -1.66 -16.67 -27.82
N ARG A 38 -1.95 -17.24 -26.64
CA ARG A 38 -2.15 -16.48 -25.40
C ARG A 38 -0.90 -15.67 -25.03
N ARG A 39 0.28 -16.31 -25.04
CA ARG A 39 1.57 -15.63 -24.76
C ARG A 39 1.87 -14.47 -25.72
N HIS A 40 1.53 -14.58 -27.00
CA HIS A 40 1.67 -13.46 -27.94
C HIS A 40 0.68 -12.32 -27.65
N ALA A 41 -0.57 -12.62 -27.29
CA ALA A 41 -1.55 -11.61 -26.91
C ALA A 41 -1.15 -10.87 -25.62
N ASP A 42 -0.63 -11.60 -24.62
CA ASP A 42 -0.13 -11.02 -23.37
C ASP A 42 1.11 -10.14 -23.59
N ALA A 43 2.06 -10.57 -24.43
CA ALA A 43 3.21 -9.76 -24.81
C ALA A 43 2.81 -8.48 -25.57
N GLY A 44 1.77 -8.54 -26.42
CA GLY A 44 1.19 -7.36 -27.07
C GLY A 44 0.55 -6.40 -26.07
N ARG A 45 -0.21 -6.93 -25.10
CA ARG A 45 -0.83 -6.15 -24.01
C ARG A 45 0.21 -5.50 -23.09
N LEU A 46 1.33 -6.15 -22.81
CA LEU A 46 2.43 -5.57 -22.04
C LEU A 46 3.08 -4.39 -22.79
N ARG A 47 3.49 -4.59 -24.05
CA ARG A 47 4.07 -3.51 -24.88
C ARG A 47 3.13 -2.30 -25.04
N ALA A 48 1.82 -2.53 -25.15
CA ALA A 48 0.83 -1.47 -25.19
C ALA A 48 0.70 -0.70 -23.86
N ARG A 49 0.87 -1.38 -22.71
CA ARG A 49 0.92 -0.73 -21.39
C ARG A 49 2.21 0.07 -21.20
N ASP A 50 3.35 -0.46 -21.63
CA ASP A 50 4.64 0.23 -21.55
C ASP A 50 4.62 1.52 -22.41
N ALA A 51 4.11 1.43 -23.65
CA ALA A 51 3.93 2.59 -24.52
C ALA A 51 2.97 3.64 -23.95
N ALA A 52 1.90 3.23 -23.25
CA ALA A 52 0.98 4.14 -22.57
C ALA A 52 1.62 4.81 -21.34
N ALA A 53 2.45 4.09 -20.58
CA ALA A 53 3.21 4.66 -19.46
C ALA A 53 4.24 5.69 -19.95
N ASP A 54 4.95 5.40 -21.05
CA ASP A 54 5.88 6.33 -21.71
C ASP A 54 5.18 7.59 -22.22
N ALA A 55 3.97 7.46 -22.77
CA ALA A 55 3.16 8.60 -23.21
C ALA A 55 2.72 9.48 -22.03
N ALA A 56 2.21 8.87 -20.95
CA ALA A 56 1.83 9.58 -19.73
C ALA A 56 3.03 10.31 -19.08
N LEU A 57 4.19 9.66 -19.01
CA LEU A 57 5.41 10.27 -18.45
C LEU A 57 5.87 11.50 -19.25
N ARG A 58 5.73 11.46 -20.58
CA ARG A 58 6.04 12.60 -21.46
C ARG A 58 5.07 13.76 -21.23
N ASP A 59 3.78 13.49 -21.10
CA ASP A 59 2.76 14.51 -20.85
C ASP A 59 2.99 15.22 -19.50
N MET A 60 3.22 14.44 -18.43
CA MET A 60 3.58 14.96 -17.11
C MET A 60 4.88 15.77 -17.10
N TYR A 61 5.87 15.38 -17.90
CA TYR A 61 7.10 16.17 -18.06
C TYR A 61 6.84 17.50 -18.78
N GLN A 62 6.00 17.53 -19.83
CA GLN A 62 5.63 18.77 -20.51
C GLN A 62 4.84 19.72 -19.59
N GLU A 63 3.96 19.21 -18.75
CA GLU A 63 3.27 20.02 -17.73
C GLU A 63 4.27 20.61 -16.72
N PHE A 64 5.19 19.79 -16.21
CA PHE A 64 6.25 20.23 -15.28
C PHE A 64 7.14 21.32 -15.90
N VAL A 65 7.60 21.13 -17.14
CA VAL A 65 8.40 22.13 -17.88
C VAL A 65 7.60 23.42 -18.12
N THR A 66 6.32 23.30 -18.47
CA THR A 66 5.43 24.46 -18.68
C THR A 66 5.23 25.25 -17.38
N LYS A 67 5.06 24.56 -16.25
CA LYS A 67 4.96 25.18 -14.93
C LYS A 67 6.27 25.85 -14.51
N ALA A 68 7.41 25.18 -14.65
CA ALA A 68 8.72 25.75 -14.32
C ALA A 68 9.00 27.04 -15.10
N LYS A 69 8.69 27.05 -16.41
CA LYS A 69 8.80 28.25 -17.27
C LYS A 69 7.90 29.40 -16.80
N ARG A 70 6.65 29.13 -16.40
CA ARG A 70 5.73 30.14 -15.82
C ARG A 70 6.23 30.70 -14.49
N GLU A 71 6.95 29.89 -13.70
CA GLU A 71 7.56 30.28 -12.42
C GLU A 71 8.95 30.94 -12.57
N GLY A 72 9.45 31.15 -13.80
CA GLY A 72 10.78 31.70 -14.05
C GLY A 72 11.95 30.80 -13.60
N ARG A 73 11.69 29.51 -13.39
CA ARG A 73 12.66 28.51 -12.93
C ARG A 73 13.17 27.69 -14.11
N GLN A 74 14.45 27.32 -14.08
CA GLN A 74 14.93 26.30 -15.01
C GLN A 74 14.31 24.94 -14.65
N PRO A 75 13.74 24.21 -15.63
CA PRO A 75 13.24 22.86 -15.39
C PRO A 75 14.40 21.90 -15.13
N LEU A 76 14.15 20.90 -14.29
CA LEU A 76 15.04 19.73 -14.15
C LEU A 76 15.20 19.01 -15.49
N SER A 77 16.31 18.29 -15.67
CA SER A 77 16.49 17.47 -16.88
C SER A 77 15.45 16.36 -16.96
N LEU A 78 15.22 15.84 -18.18
CA LEU A 78 14.32 14.71 -18.37
C LEU A 78 14.76 13.49 -17.57
N ASP A 79 16.07 13.30 -17.37
CA ASP A 79 16.61 12.14 -16.66
C ASP A 79 16.56 12.32 -15.13
N ASP A 80 16.74 13.53 -14.60
CA ASP A 80 16.46 13.84 -13.18
C ASP A 80 14.96 13.68 -12.87
N PHE A 81 14.08 14.13 -13.78
CA PHE A 81 12.64 13.95 -13.65
C PHE A 81 12.26 12.47 -13.65
N LYS A 82 12.87 11.67 -14.55
CA LYS A 82 12.80 10.20 -14.58
C LYS A 82 13.46 9.50 -13.39
N GLU A 83 14.23 10.17 -12.53
CA GLU A 83 14.72 9.58 -11.27
C GLU A 83 13.79 9.94 -10.09
N ARG A 84 13.17 11.14 -10.15
CA ARG A 84 12.20 11.62 -9.15
C ARG A 84 10.84 10.92 -9.26
N TYR A 85 10.34 10.63 -10.46
CA TYR A 85 9.02 10.05 -10.70
C TYR A 85 8.85 8.51 -10.56
N PRO A 86 9.83 7.62 -10.83
CA PRO A 86 9.62 6.16 -10.76
C PRO A 86 9.48 5.68 -9.31
N LYS A 87 10.03 6.41 -8.33
CA LYS A 87 9.84 6.14 -6.89
C LYS A 87 8.41 6.41 -6.41
N VAL A 88 7.58 7.09 -7.20
CA VAL A 88 6.16 7.34 -6.88
C VAL A 88 5.27 6.20 -7.41
N VAL A 89 5.67 5.52 -8.49
CA VAL A 89 4.88 4.45 -9.12
C VAL A 89 5.35 3.04 -8.73
N LYS A 90 6.67 2.82 -8.52
CA LYS A 90 7.22 1.54 -8.04
C LYS A 90 7.23 1.39 -6.51
N ARG A 91 6.08 1.67 -5.86
CA ARG A 91 5.80 1.20 -4.48
C ARG A 91 4.59 0.25 -4.43
N SER A 92 4.26 -0.35 -5.57
CA SER A 92 3.33 -1.46 -5.69
C SER A 92 3.98 -2.57 -6.53
N GLN A 93 3.88 -3.81 -6.03
CA GLN A 93 4.36 -5.09 -6.63
C GLN A 93 5.87 -5.37 -6.45
N GLU A 94 6.20 -6.30 -5.53
CA GLU A 94 7.49 -7.02 -5.31
C GLU A 94 8.79 -6.18 -5.11
N GLU A 95 9.67 -6.40 -4.13
CA GLU A 95 10.10 -7.64 -3.47
C GLU A 95 10.35 -7.50 -1.94
N ASN A 96 10.41 -8.65 -1.27
CA ASN A 96 10.88 -8.84 0.11
C ASN A 96 12.44 -8.79 0.22
N PRO A 97 13.04 -7.93 1.06
CA PRO A 97 14.46 -7.98 1.38
C PRO A 97 14.73 -8.45 2.82
N PHE A 98 14.39 -9.71 3.14
CA PHE A 98 14.94 -10.40 4.31
C PHE A 98 15.60 -11.73 3.93
N ALA A 99 16.72 -11.62 3.21
CA ALA A 99 17.73 -12.67 3.13
C ALA A 99 19.12 -12.03 3.01
N GLN A 100 19.99 -12.34 3.99
CA GLN A 100 21.43 -12.03 4.05
C GLN A 100 21.81 -10.54 4.20
N SER A 101 22.85 -10.16 4.98
CA SER A 101 23.57 -10.86 6.05
C SER A 101 24.33 -9.85 6.94
N SER A 102 24.57 -10.27 8.17
CA SER A 102 25.49 -9.73 9.19
C SER A 102 26.67 -8.83 8.76
N SER A 103 26.93 -7.77 9.54
CA SER A 103 28.27 -7.53 10.10
C SER A 103 28.19 -6.66 11.38
N SER A 104 28.98 -7.03 12.39
CA SER A 104 29.03 -6.42 13.73
C SER A 104 30.41 -5.84 14.04
N SER A 105 30.47 -4.74 14.80
CA SER A 105 31.55 -4.29 15.73
C SER A 105 31.18 -2.86 16.20
N GLY A 106 31.13 -2.53 17.51
CA GLY A 106 32.26 -2.05 18.32
C GLY A 106 32.70 -0.63 17.87
N HIS A 107 32.71 0.46 18.65
CA HIS A 107 32.95 0.72 20.08
C HIS A 107 32.22 2.05 20.48
N GLY A 108 32.19 2.59 21.71
CA GLY A 108 32.63 2.13 23.03
C GLY A 108 33.21 3.27 23.91
N HIS A 109 32.45 3.77 24.89
CA HIS A 109 32.79 4.87 25.84
C HIS A 109 32.96 6.29 25.19
N ALA A 110 32.85 7.43 25.90
CA ALA A 110 32.82 7.66 27.35
C ALA A 110 31.82 8.76 27.81
N THR A 111 31.63 8.80 29.12
CA THR A 111 30.94 9.80 29.96
C THR A 111 31.38 11.26 29.73
N SER A 112 30.43 12.19 29.91
CA SER A 112 30.71 13.55 30.39
C SER A 112 29.58 14.04 31.31
N THR A 113 29.87 14.13 32.60
CA THR A 113 29.01 14.69 33.64
C THR A 113 29.20 16.20 33.76
N SER A 114 28.10 16.97 33.78
CA SER A 114 28.05 18.25 34.49
C SER A 114 26.61 18.64 34.84
N SER A 115 26.30 18.60 36.13
CA SER A 115 25.22 19.33 36.78
C SER A 115 25.49 20.86 36.71
N SER A 116 24.59 21.79 37.07
CA SER A 116 23.42 21.79 37.96
C SER A 116 22.53 23.02 37.72
N SER A 117 21.30 23.02 38.29
CA SER A 117 20.54 24.17 38.88
C SER A 117 20.42 25.51 38.11
N SER A 118 19.32 26.27 38.11
CA SER A 118 17.96 26.23 38.71
C SER A 118 17.15 27.33 37.97
N SER A 119 15.83 27.41 37.96
CA SER A 119 14.93 27.65 39.10
C SER A 119 13.47 27.53 38.64
N ALA A 120 12.55 27.25 39.57
CA ALA A 120 11.13 27.28 39.28
C ALA A 120 10.61 28.71 39.12
N SER A 121 9.71 28.92 38.15
CA SER A 121 8.70 29.98 38.17
C SER A 121 7.40 29.40 37.63
N ALA A 122 6.40 29.28 38.49
CA ALA A 122 5.08 28.80 38.10
C ALA A 122 4.31 29.91 37.37
N SER A 123 3.81 29.58 36.17
CA SER A 123 2.73 30.31 35.53
C SER A 123 1.69 29.31 35.06
N ALA A 124 0.68 29.08 35.91
CA ALA A 124 -0.51 28.36 35.50
C ALA A 124 -1.32 29.22 34.53
N SER A 125 -1.76 28.63 33.41
CA SER A 125 -2.99 28.97 32.67
C SER A 125 -3.09 28.09 31.42
N GLY A 126 -4.22 27.41 31.22
CA GLY A 126 -4.47 26.68 29.98
C GLY A 126 -4.90 25.20 30.10
N SER A 127 -5.39 24.75 31.26
CA SER A 127 -6.21 23.53 31.30
C SER A 127 -7.54 23.79 30.59
N SER A 128 -7.55 23.79 29.26
CA SER A 128 -8.79 23.61 28.49
C SER A 128 -9.44 22.30 28.91
N PRO A 129 -10.78 22.22 29.00
CA PRO A 129 -11.46 21.01 29.43
C PRO A 129 -11.18 19.90 28.41
N GLY A 130 -10.26 19.01 28.77
CA GLY A 130 -9.99 17.80 28.03
C GLY A 130 -11.16 16.87 28.21
N GLY A 131 -12.13 16.93 27.28
CA GLY A 131 -13.09 15.84 27.13
C GLY A 131 -12.31 14.55 26.94
N ASP A 132 -12.73 13.52 27.68
CA ASP A 132 -11.98 12.29 27.87
C ASP A 132 -11.61 11.66 26.53
N SER A 133 -10.31 11.63 26.24
CA SER A 133 -9.76 11.02 25.03
C SER A 133 -9.35 9.59 25.37
N ASP A 134 -10.13 8.62 24.91
CA ASP A 134 -9.93 7.19 25.20
C ASP A 134 -8.56 6.66 24.71
N HIS A 135 -7.95 7.35 23.75
CA HIS A 135 -6.72 6.93 23.10
C HIS A 135 -5.68 8.05 23.01
N SER A 136 -4.40 7.64 23.07
CA SER A 136 -3.27 8.48 22.67
C SER A 136 -2.21 7.65 21.94
N GLY A 137 -1.57 8.26 20.96
CA GLY A 137 -0.57 7.66 20.08
C GLY A 137 0.13 8.73 19.23
N GLU A 138 0.76 8.31 18.13
CA GLU A 138 1.35 9.23 17.17
C GLU A 138 0.40 9.59 16.01
N GLY A 139 0.66 10.73 15.38
CA GLY A 139 -0.02 11.19 14.18
C GLY A 139 0.95 11.34 13.01
N THR A 140 0.65 10.74 11.86
CA THR A 140 1.39 10.93 10.59
C THR A 140 0.44 11.32 9.46
N TYR A 141 0.93 11.46 8.22
CA TYR A 141 0.05 11.60 7.07
C TYR A 141 0.52 10.81 5.85
N TYR A 142 -0.44 10.37 5.05
CA TYR A 142 -0.22 9.62 3.80
C TYR A 142 -0.81 10.36 2.59
N GLN A 143 -0.70 9.77 1.40
CA GLN A 143 -1.42 10.22 0.20
C GLN A 143 -2.58 9.25 -0.05
N PRO A 144 -3.85 9.69 0.12
CA PRO A 144 -4.99 8.81 -0.04
C PRO A 144 -5.21 8.27 -1.45
N GLY A 145 -5.81 7.08 -1.50
CA GLY A 145 -6.23 6.39 -2.72
C GLY A 145 -7.45 5.52 -2.41
N MET A 146 -7.44 4.25 -2.80
CA MET A 146 -8.44 3.27 -2.37
C MET A 146 -8.03 2.66 -1.03
N GLY A 147 -8.79 2.96 0.04
CA GLY A 147 -8.55 2.44 1.38
C GLY A 147 -9.22 1.10 1.66
N ALA A 148 -8.80 0.43 2.74
CA ALA A 148 -9.29 -0.86 3.21
C ALA A 148 -10.82 -0.92 3.47
N CYS A 149 -11.50 0.23 3.60
CA CYS A 149 -12.96 0.28 3.64
C CYS A 149 -13.65 0.20 2.27
N GLY A 150 -12.92 -0.09 1.20
CA GLY A 150 -13.46 -0.19 -0.16
C GLY A 150 -13.95 1.14 -0.73
N LYS A 151 -13.37 2.26 -0.26
CA LYS A 151 -13.68 3.62 -0.71
C LYS A 151 -12.43 4.31 -1.23
N SER A 152 -12.58 5.02 -2.35
CA SER A 152 -11.56 5.95 -2.83
C SER A 152 -11.69 7.28 -2.09
N SER A 153 -10.56 7.92 -1.81
CA SER A 153 -10.50 9.25 -1.21
C SER A 153 -9.26 10.01 -1.70
N SER A 154 -9.24 11.31 -1.46
CA SER A 154 -8.25 12.25 -1.97
C SER A 154 -7.49 12.95 -0.84
N SER A 155 -6.40 13.64 -1.18
CA SER A 155 -5.63 14.44 -0.21
C SER A 155 -6.40 15.60 0.42
N SER A 156 -7.55 15.98 -0.16
CA SER A 156 -8.45 17.04 0.31
C SER A 156 -9.49 16.58 1.33
N ASP A 157 -9.77 15.28 1.41
CA ASP A 157 -10.83 14.76 2.27
C ASP A 157 -10.37 14.69 3.74
N LYS A 158 -11.27 14.94 4.71
CA LYS A 158 -10.97 14.79 6.14
C LYS A 158 -11.12 13.34 6.57
N ILE A 159 -10.06 12.56 6.36
CA ILE A 159 -10.03 11.12 6.61
C ILE A 159 -8.79 10.69 7.38
N VAL A 160 -8.83 9.45 7.86
CA VAL A 160 -7.74 8.81 8.61
C VAL A 160 -7.69 7.30 8.33
N ALA A 161 -6.49 6.74 8.32
CA ALA A 161 -6.24 5.33 8.46
C ALA A 161 -5.90 5.04 9.93
N ILE A 162 -6.57 4.06 10.54
CA ILE A 162 -6.29 3.67 11.94
C ILE A 162 -5.30 2.50 11.98
N ALA A 163 -4.56 2.37 13.08
CA ALA A 163 -3.64 1.26 13.30
C ALA A 163 -4.25 -0.12 13.03
N HIS A 164 -3.51 -0.99 12.34
CA HIS A 164 -3.97 -2.33 11.97
C HIS A 164 -4.46 -3.14 13.18
N SER A 165 -3.75 -3.06 14.31
CA SER A 165 -4.07 -3.77 15.55
C SER A 165 -5.48 -3.46 16.05
N MET A 166 -5.97 -2.25 15.82
CA MET A 166 -7.34 -1.85 16.14
C MET A 166 -8.30 -2.19 15.00
N PHE A 167 -7.96 -1.86 13.75
CA PHE A 167 -8.82 -2.15 12.59
C PHE A 167 -9.24 -3.62 12.56
N ASP A 168 -8.29 -4.53 12.75
CA ASP A 168 -8.52 -5.98 12.62
C ASP A 168 -9.49 -6.53 13.68
N GLN A 169 -9.57 -5.92 14.87
CA GLN A 169 -10.52 -6.31 15.92
C GLN A 169 -11.99 -6.11 15.53
N TYR A 170 -12.26 -5.16 14.62
CA TYR A 170 -13.61 -4.84 14.14
C TYR A 170 -13.95 -5.51 12.79
N SER A 171 -13.03 -6.30 12.25
CA SER A 171 -13.23 -7.08 11.02
C SER A 171 -14.17 -8.25 11.27
N ALA A 172 -15.25 -8.34 10.51
CA ALA A 172 -16.20 -9.44 10.57
C ALA A 172 -16.15 -10.23 9.24
N GLY A 173 -15.90 -11.54 9.31
CA GLY A 173 -15.92 -12.42 8.13
C GLY A 173 -14.80 -12.18 7.11
N GLY A 174 -13.68 -11.54 7.51
CA GLY A 174 -12.48 -11.38 6.68
C GLY A 174 -12.56 -10.36 5.54
N ASN A 175 -13.72 -9.75 5.29
CA ASN A 175 -13.87 -8.68 4.29
C ASN A 175 -13.57 -7.30 4.92
N PRO A 176 -12.43 -6.65 4.61
CA PRO A 176 -12.07 -5.37 5.22
C PRO A 176 -13.04 -4.23 4.82
N ASN A 177 -13.66 -4.33 3.64
CA ASN A 177 -14.62 -3.33 3.15
C ASN A 177 -15.92 -3.29 3.99
N ALA A 178 -16.20 -4.35 4.75
CA ALA A 178 -17.36 -4.48 5.63
C ALA A 178 -17.01 -4.30 7.12
N ASN A 179 -15.82 -3.79 7.43
CA ASN A 179 -15.36 -3.60 8.80
C ASN A 179 -16.20 -2.55 9.55
N LYS A 180 -16.56 -2.83 10.82
CA LYS A 180 -17.47 -2.00 11.62
C LYS A 180 -16.92 -0.61 11.97
N VAL A 181 -15.60 -0.37 11.86
CA VAL A 181 -15.02 0.98 12.02
C VAL A 181 -15.13 1.84 10.75
N CYS A 182 -15.38 1.25 9.58
CA CYS A 182 -15.47 2.00 8.34
C CYS A 182 -16.61 3.03 8.38
N GLY A 183 -16.30 4.29 8.04
CA GLY A 183 -17.24 5.40 8.11
C GLY A 183 -17.48 5.95 9.53
N LYS A 184 -16.91 5.36 10.58
CA LYS A 184 -16.89 5.98 11.92
C LYS A 184 -16.05 7.24 11.91
N LYS A 185 -16.37 8.18 12.80
CA LYS A 185 -15.65 9.44 12.95
C LYS A 185 -14.76 9.39 14.19
N ILE A 186 -13.61 10.03 14.09
CA ILE A 186 -12.68 10.25 15.20
C ILE A 186 -12.49 11.76 15.35
N LYS A 187 -12.52 12.25 16.59
CA LYS A 187 -12.03 13.59 16.93
C LYS A 187 -10.60 13.46 17.46
N ALA A 188 -9.63 13.98 16.72
CA ALA A 188 -8.23 14.00 17.12
C ALA A 188 -7.82 15.40 17.57
N THR A 189 -6.98 15.47 18.60
CA THR A 189 -6.50 16.71 19.23
C THR A 189 -4.99 16.64 19.45
N TYR A 190 -4.29 17.72 19.09
CA TYR A 190 -2.86 17.87 19.26
C TYR A 190 -2.53 19.34 19.57
N GLN A 191 -1.80 19.60 20.65
CA GLN A 191 -1.38 20.95 21.07
C GLN A 191 -2.50 22.02 21.03
N GLY A 192 -3.69 21.66 21.54
CA GLY A 192 -4.87 22.55 21.60
C GLY A 192 -5.66 22.69 20.30
N LYS A 193 -5.17 22.16 19.17
CA LYS A 193 -5.91 22.09 17.90
C LYS A 193 -6.61 20.76 17.76
N SER A 194 -7.74 20.74 17.05
CA SER A 194 -8.52 19.52 16.82
C SER A 194 -9.03 19.43 15.39
N THR A 195 -9.18 18.19 14.90
CA THR A 195 -9.86 17.86 13.64
C THR A 195 -10.80 16.68 13.83
N THR A 196 -11.87 16.62 13.04
CA THR A 196 -12.77 15.46 12.99
C THR A 196 -12.63 14.80 11.63
N VAL A 197 -12.32 13.51 11.64
CA VAL A 197 -11.95 12.71 10.47
C VAL A 197 -12.77 11.44 10.37
N THR A 198 -13.01 10.97 9.15
CA THR A 198 -13.68 9.69 8.89
C THR A 198 -12.66 8.56 8.71
N VAL A 199 -12.87 7.42 9.37
CA VAL A 199 -12.07 6.21 9.19
C VAL A 199 -12.41 5.58 7.84
N VAL A 200 -11.43 5.46 6.95
CA VAL A 200 -11.60 4.87 5.60
C VAL A 200 -10.55 3.81 5.25
N ASP A 201 -9.53 3.63 6.09
CA ASP A 201 -8.39 2.79 5.76
C ASP A 201 -7.70 2.18 7.00
N ARG A 202 -6.79 1.22 6.75
CA ARG A 202 -6.04 0.42 7.72
C ARG A 202 -4.54 0.69 7.57
N CYS A 203 -3.94 1.37 8.54
CA CYS A 203 -2.50 1.62 8.54
C CYS A 203 -1.72 0.38 9.01
N THR A 204 -1.06 -0.29 8.06
CA THR A 204 -0.30 -1.54 8.31
C THR A 204 1.00 -1.36 9.08
N GLY A 205 1.61 -0.17 9.00
CA GLY A 205 2.88 0.18 9.67
C GLY A 205 2.71 1.06 10.92
N CYS A 206 1.48 1.24 11.39
CA CYS A 206 1.16 2.05 12.56
C CYS A 206 1.17 1.21 13.85
N SER A 207 1.70 1.78 14.93
CA SER A 207 1.62 1.18 16.28
C SER A 207 0.19 1.30 16.82
N SER A 208 -0.12 0.60 17.92
CA SER A 208 -1.45 0.70 18.53
C SER A 208 -1.79 2.15 18.89
N ASN A 209 -3.02 2.57 18.57
CA ASN A 209 -3.56 3.93 18.73
C ASN A 209 -2.94 5.03 17.83
N ASP A 210 -1.97 4.71 16.96
CA ASP A 210 -1.48 5.66 15.97
C ASP A 210 -2.54 5.96 14.89
N LEU A 211 -2.49 7.18 14.37
CA LEU A 211 -3.38 7.68 13.32
C LEU A 211 -2.56 8.19 12.12
N ASP A 212 -2.89 7.73 10.91
CA ASP A 212 -2.29 8.22 9.68
C ASP A 212 -3.34 9.04 8.90
N PHE A 213 -3.18 10.37 8.91
CA PHE A 213 -4.18 11.33 8.46
C PHE A 213 -4.06 11.63 6.95
N SER A 214 -5.13 12.16 6.35
CA SER A 214 -4.96 12.85 5.07
C SER A 214 -4.13 14.14 5.23
N PRO A 215 -3.52 14.66 4.16
CA PRO A 215 -2.82 15.95 4.18
C PRO A 215 -3.74 17.12 4.53
N ALA A 216 -5.05 17.05 4.26
CA ALA A 216 -6.01 18.06 4.67
C ALA A 216 -6.25 18.03 6.20
N ALA A 217 -6.49 16.86 6.78
CA ALA A 217 -6.72 16.74 8.22
C ALA A 217 -5.45 17.03 9.05
N PHE A 218 -4.28 16.55 8.61
CA PHE A 218 -3.03 16.79 9.31
C PHE A 218 -2.70 18.29 9.45
N LYS A 219 -2.99 19.09 8.41
CA LYS A 219 -2.75 20.55 8.39
C LYS A 219 -3.54 21.30 9.46
N GLU A 220 -4.67 20.77 9.92
CA GLU A 220 -5.45 21.37 11.00
C GLU A 220 -4.79 21.16 12.37
N LEU A 221 -4.00 20.10 12.52
CA LEU A 221 -3.22 19.81 13.73
C LEU A 221 -1.83 20.46 13.69
N ALA A 222 -1.10 20.35 12.57
CA ALA A 222 0.27 20.84 12.44
C ALA A 222 0.69 21.07 10.98
N SER A 223 1.78 21.83 10.77
CA SER A 223 2.42 21.90 9.44
C SER A 223 2.91 20.51 9.02
N THR A 224 2.65 20.12 7.77
CA THR A 224 3.13 18.83 7.21
C THR A 224 4.65 18.70 7.24
N SER A 225 5.40 19.80 7.33
CA SER A 225 6.87 19.75 7.53
C SER A 225 7.30 19.10 8.85
N LYS A 226 6.39 18.87 9.81
CA LYS A 226 6.67 18.06 11.01
C LYS A 226 6.76 16.56 10.73
N GLY A 227 6.06 16.05 9.72
CA GLY A 227 6.01 14.62 9.35
C GLY A 227 5.28 13.70 10.36
N ARG A 228 5.59 13.83 11.65
CA ARG A 228 5.08 13.01 12.75
C ARG A 228 4.78 13.88 13.97
N LEU A 229 3.72 13.56 14.71
CA LEU A 229 3.23 14.23 15.91
C LEU A 229 3.17 13.23 17.05
N SER A 230 3.93 13.43 18.13
CA SER A 230 3.89 12.55 19.31
C SER A 230 2.89 13.06 20.34
N GLY A 231 2.02 12.19 20.86
CA GLY A 231 0.99 12.55 21.85
C GLY A 231 -0.26 13.18 21.23
N VAL A 232 -0.68 12.69 20.05
CA VAL A 232 -2.03 12.94 19.56
C VAL A 232 -3.01 12.24 20.49
N LYS A 233 -4.06 12.94 20.91
CA LYS A 233 -5.15 12.42 21.75
C LYS A 233 -6.42 12.31 20.93
N TRP A 234 -7.15 11.22 21.04
CA TRP A 234 -8.35 11.04 20.22
C TRP A 234 -9.38 10.09 20.85
N SER A 235 -10.62 10.21 20.37
CA SER A 235 -11.73 9.30 20.67
C SER A 235 -12.67 9.18 19.46
N PHE A 236 -13.44 8.09 19.40
CA PHE A 236 -14.53 7.97 18.44
C PHE A 236 -15.64 8.96 18.78
N VAL A 237 -16.25 9.56 17.76
CA VAL A 237 -17.41 10.44 17.91
C VAL A 237 -18.60 9.90 17.11
N ASN A 238 -19.78 10.02 17.69
CA ASN A 238 -21.02 9.42 17.19
C ASN A 238 -21.82 10.42 16.33
#